data_AF-A0A432U6M9-F1
#
_entry.id   AF-A0A432U6M9-F1
#
_cell.length_a   1.000
_cell.length_b   1.000
_cell.length_c   1.000
_cell.angle_alpha   90.00
_cell.angle_beta   90.00
_cell.angle_gamma   90.00
#
_symmetry.space_group_name_H-M   'P 1'
#
loop_
_entity.id
_entity.type
_entity.pdbx_description
1 polymer ?
#
loop_
_entity_poly.entity_id
_entity_poly.type
_entity_poly.pdbx_seq_one_letter_code
_entity_poly.pdbx_strand_id
1 'polypeptide(L)' 'MSQVKILYKITPKDLHAHIFQVELTLESPNPLGQVFSLPNWIPGSYLIRDFSKHIISISAQSGGEAITVKKLDKNHW' A
#
# COMPACT_ATOMS: atom_id res chain seq x y z
N MET A 1 15.12 -18.63 8.57
CA MET A 1 14.10 -17.96 7.73
C MET A 1 14.53 -16.51 7.59
N SER A 2 14.88 -16.06 6.38
CA SER A 2 15.23 -14.65 6.14
C SER A 2 14.00 -13.78 6.41
N GLN A 3 14.12 -12.82 7.31
CA GLN A 3 13.04 -11.90 7.66
C GLN A 3 12.74 -11.01 6.45
N VAL A 4 11.50 -11.05 5.95
CA VAL A 4 11.05 -10.14 4.89
C VAL A 4 11.00 -8.74 5.48
N LYS A 5 11.86 -7.86 4.98
CA LYS A 5 11.94 -6.48 5.44
C LYS A 5 10.98 -5.61 4.64
N ILE A 6 10.02 -5.03 5.36
CA ILE A 6 9.05 -4.08 4.83
C ILE A 6 9.32 -2.74 5.50
N LEU A 7 9.58 -1.72 4.69
CA LEU A 7 9.84 -0.36 5.16
C LEU A 7 8.71 0.55 4.70
N TYR A 8 8.17 1.32 5.64
CA TYR A 8 7.18 2.35 5.36
C TYR A 8 7.78 3.72 5.63
N LYS A 9 7.57 4.64 4.69
CA LYS A 9 7.85 6.06 4.88
C LYS A 9 6.56 6.83 4.65
N ILE A 10 6.18 7.65 5.62
CA ILE A 10 4.94 8.43 5.60
C ILE A 10 5.33 9.90 5.63
N THR A 11 4.90 10.65 4.62
CA THR A 11 5.17 12.08 4.49
C THR A 11 3.85 12.84 4.38
N PRO A 12 3.57 13.84 5.22
CA PRO A 12 2.47 14.77 4.99
C PRO A 12 2.80 15.61 3.75
N LYS A 13 2.28 15.20 2.58
CA LYS A 13 2.66 15.77 1.28
C LYS A 13 2.01 17.13 1.05
N ASP A 14 0.74 17.25 1.43
CA ASP A 14 -0.02 18.48 1.37
C ASP A 14 -0.95 18.54 2.58
N LEU A 15 -0.65 19.43 3.52
CA LEU A 15 -1.39 19.57 4.76
C LEU A 15 -2.77 20.19 4.56
N HIS A 16 -2.90 21.13 3.62
CA HIS A 16 -4.16 21.82 3.34
C HIS A 16 -5.14 20.92 2.60
N ALA A 17 -4.63 20.03 1.74
CA ALA A 17 -5.43 19.03 1.06
C ALA A 17 -5.64 17.74 1.88
N HIS A 18 -5.03 17.64 3.08
CA HIS A 18 -5.03 16.43 3.91
C HIS A 18 -4.46 15.19 3.19
N ILE A 19 -3.43 15.38 2.36
CA ILE A 19 -2.81 14.30 1.57
C ILE A 19 -1.52 13.84 2.21
N PHE A 20 -1.44 12.54 2.47
CA PHE A 20 -0.22 11.84 2.83
C PHE A 20 0.35 11.08 1.64
N GLN A 21 1.66 11.15 1.45
CA GLN A 21 2.39 10.22 0.62
C GLN A 21 2.88 9.07 1.49
N VAL A 22 2.54 7.85 1.07
CA VAL A 22 3.00 6.61 1.71
C VAL A 22 3.84 5.85 0.71
N GLU A 23 5.08 5.56 1.09
CA GLU A 23 6.02 4.76 0.31
C GLU A 23 6.24 3.43 1.05
N LEU A 24 6.07 2.30 0.36
CA LEU A 24 6.35 0.95 0.86
C LEU A 24 7.51 0.38 0.05
N THR A 25 8.59 -0.01 0.72
CA THR A 25 9.69 -0.77 0.12
C THR A 25 9.69 -2.20 0.63
N LEU A 26 9.69 -3.16 -0.31
CA LEU A 26 9.76 -4.59 -0.04
C LEU A 26 11.02 -5.15 -0.72
N GLU A 27 11.97 -5.64 0.07
CA GLU A 27 13.27 -6.09 -0.45
C GLU A 27 13.17 -7.39 -1.28
N SER A 28 12.28 -8.30 -0.87
CA SER A 28 12.13 -9.62 -1.49
C SER A 28 10.65 -9.91 -1.82
N PRO A 29 10.10 -9.31 -2.90
CA PRO A 29 8.73 -9.59 -3.33
C PRO A 29 8.58 -11.04 -3.81
N ASN A 30 7.35 -11.57 -3.74
CA ASN A 30 7.06 -12.88 -4.32
C ASN A 30 7.33 -12.88 -5.84
N PRO A 31 8.16 -13.79 -6.38
CA PRO A 31 8.51 -13.84 -7.79
C PRO A 31 7.33 -14.13 -8.72
N LEU A 32 6.25 -14.73 -8.20
CA LEU A 32 5.02 -14.97 -8.96
C LEU A 32 4.05 -13.76 -8.98
N GLY A 33 4.41 -12.69 -8.29
CA GLY A 33 3.58 -11.51 -8.09
C GLY A 33 3.33 -11.25 -6.62
N GLN A 34 3.56 -10.00 -6.20
CA GLN A 34 3.29 -9.55 -4.85
C GLN A 34 1.92 -8.90 -4.78
N VAL A 35 1.07 -9.41 -3.87
CA VAL A 35 -0.21 -8.79 -3.54
C VAL A 35 -0.04 -7.92 -2.30
N PHE A 36 -0.58 -6.70 -2.36
CA PHE A 36 -0.71 -5.83 -1.21
C PHE A 36 -2.17 -5.63 -0.87
N SER A 37 -2.48 -5.53 0.43
CA SER A 37 -3.84 -5.27 0.88
C SER A 37 -3.88 -4.26 2.00
N LEU A 38 -5.00 -3.53 2.06
CA LEU A 38 -5.30 -2.64 3.17
C LEU A 38 -6.50 -3.20 3.95
N PRO A 39 -6.45 -3.29 5.28
CA PRO A 39 -7.60 -3.76 6.06
C PRO A 39 -8.86 -2.92 5.79
N ASN A 40 -10.04 -3.55 5.86
CA ASN A 40 -11.32 -2.84 5.74
C ASN A 40 -11.93 -2.44 7.10
N TRP A 41 -11.29 -2.82 8.20
CA TRP A 41 -11.67 -2.51 9.58
C TRP A 41 -10.41 -2.47 10.47
N ILE A 42 -10.55 -1.98 11.71
CA ILE A 42 -9.45 -1.86 12.68
C ILE A 42 -9.81 -2.53 14.01
N PRO A 43 -8.90 -3.27 14.66
CA PRO A 43 -9.14 -3.86 15.98
C PRO A 43 -9.74 -2.88 16.99
N GLY A 44 -10.74 -3.35 17.74
CA GLY A 44 -11.52 -2.52 18.66
C GLY A 44 -12.70 -1.78 18.01
N SER A 45 -12.83 -1.79 16.68
CA SER A 45 -14.00 -1.29 15.96
C SER A 45 -14.63 -2.38 15.11
N TYR A 46 -15.83 -2.83 15.49
CA TYR A 46 -16.58 -3.88 14.79
C TYR A 46 -17.40 -3.35 13.60
N LEU A 47 -16.96 -2.24 13.01
CA LEU A 47 -17.59 -1.58 11.87
C LEU A 47 -16.64 -1.56 10.68
N ILE A 48 -17.13 -2.01 9.52
CA ILE A 48 -16.41 -1.87 8.24
C ILE A 48 -16.28 -0.38 7.88
N ARG A 49 -15.06 0.04 7.52
CA ARG A 49 -14.72 1.44 7.20
C ARG A 49 -14.35 1.66 5.74
N ASP A 50 -13.92 0.60 5.05
CA ASP A 50 -13.40 0.63 3.69
C ASP A 50 -12.27 1.65 3.51
N PHE A 51 -11.19 1.53 4.29
CA PHE A 51 -10.08 2.51 4.30
C PHE A 51 -9.46 2.75 2.92
N SER A 52 -9.48 1.73 2.05
CA SER A 52 -8.98 1.78 0.67
C SER A 52 -9.61 2.86 -0.20
N LYS A 53 -10.82 3.35 0.16
CA LYS A 53 -11.47 4.45 -0.57
C LYS A 53 -10.71 5.77 -0.50
N HIS A 54 -9.78 5.91 0.46
CA HIS A 54 -8.96 7.10 0.64
C HIS A 54 -7.62 7.04 -0.10
N ILE A 55 -7.32 5.93 -0.78
CA ILE A 55 -6.14 5.85 -1.65
C ILE A 55 -6.46 6.58 -2.95
N ILE A 56 -5.78 7.70 -3.17
CA ILE A 56 -5.98 8.59 -4.33
C ILE A 56 -5.33 7.98 -5.59
N SER A 57 -4.13 7.43 -5.46
CA SER A 57 -3.37 6.83 -6.55
C SER A 57 -2.36 5.82 -6.02
N ILE A 58 -2.08 4.77 -6.79
CA ILE A 58 -0.99 3.82 -6.52
C ILE A 58 -0.13 3.71 -7.78
N SER A 59 1.18 3.68 -7.57
CA SER A 59 2.18 3.34 -8.57
C SER A 59 3.27 2.51 -7.90
N ALA A 60 4.02 1.74 -8.69
CA ALA A 60 5.13 0.95 -8.19
C ALA A 60 6.29 0.98 -9.18
N GLN A 61 7.49 0.74 -8.67
CA GLN A 61 8.70 0.59 -9.45
C GLN A 61 9.53 -0.57 -8.88
N SER A 62 10.30 -1.23 -9.74
CA SER A 62 11.27 -2.26 -9.37
C SER A 62 12.52 -2.09 -10.20
N GLY A 63 13.70 -2.14 -9.59
CA GLY A 63 14.97 -1.94 -10.31
C GLY A 63 15.10 -0.58 -11.02
N GLY A 64 14.32 0.43 -10.61
CA GLY A 64 14.28 1.75 -11.27
C GLY A 64 13.29 1.86 -12.42
N GLU A 65 12.59 0.78 -12.77
CA GLU A 65 11.58 0.76 -13.83
C GLU A 65 10.17 0.76 -13.24
N ALA A 66 9.26 1.52 -13.85
CA ALA A 66 7.86 1.52 -13.47
C ALA A 66 7.21 0.16 -13.80
N ILE A 67 6.44 -0.37 -12.86
CA ILE A 67 5.71 -1.64 -13.04
C ILE A 67 4.21 -1.41 -12.91
N THR A 68 3.43 -2.20 -13.66
CA THR A 68 1.97 -2.14 -13.62
C THR A 68 1.45 -2.67 -12.28
N VAL A 69 0.64 -1.87 -11.60
CA VAL A 69 -0.13 -2.28 -10.43
C VAL A 69 -1.56 -2.59 -10.86
N LYS A 70 -2.05 -3.80 -10.58
CA LYS A 70 -3.38 -4.23 -10.96
C LYS A 70 -4.28 -4.28 -9.73
N LYS A 71 -5.29 -3.42 -9.67
CA LYS A 71 -6.33 -3.53 -8.65
C LYS A 71 -7.09 -4.85 -8.82
N LEU A 72 -7.03 -5.72 -7.82
CA LEU A 72 -7.66 -7.05 -7.83
C LEU A 72 -9.10 -6.99 -7.30
N ASP A 73 -9.32 -6.20 -6.25
CA ASP A 73 -10.64 -5.95 -5.66
C ASP A 73 -10.69 -4.59 -4.92
N LYS A 74 -11.64 -4.42 -3.98
CA LYS A 74 -11.82 -3.17 -3.22
C LYS A 74 -10.59 -2.73 -2.45
N ASN A 75 -9.80 -3.67 -1.94
CA ASN A 75 -8.70 -3.41 -1.02
C ASN A 75 -7.45 -4.26 -1.28
N HIS A 76 -7.37 -4.93 -2.43
CA HIS A 76 -6.20 -5.66 -2.90
C HIS A 76 -5.69 -5.10 -4.24
N TRP A 77 -4.36 -5.03 -4.35
CA TRP A 77 -3.61 -4.64 -5.54
C TRP A 77 -2.47 -5.62 -5.80
#